data_AF-M0CVI5-F1
#
_entry.id   AF-M0CVI5-F1
#
_cell.length_a   1.000
_cell.length_b   1.000
_cell.length_c   1.000
_cell.angle_alpha   90.00
_cell.angle_beta   90.00
_cell.angle_gamma   90.00
#
_symmetry.space_group_name_H-M   'P 1'
#
loop_
_entity.id
_entity.type
_entity.pdbx_description
1 polymer ?
#
loop_
_entity_poly.entity_id
_entity_poly.type
_entity_poly.pdbx_seq_one_letter_code
_entity_poly.pdbx_strand_id
1 'polypeptide(L)'
;DSARSGEHVEGEWGDVATIMLTRTGSSKPDGERVPPVDHGDRVARTWSQGDVYDVVRNAAEYHLGLESEQWGYVRGDDVHGLDAENPGENACYVHCHDAIYIDLQATGLRDTFDTDHEIVAVLENTFYPAIEKHIEACDLAKPEAHTREKAIEVRLDLEEPAGYATEYLRLQEDTPMMEMPVEMQAFAAIEWAQNRQRIARSQV
;
A
#
# COMPACT_ATOMS: atom_id res chain seq x y z
N ASP A 1 -12.39 -3.48 30.25
CA ASP A 1 -13.27 -3.58 29.07
C ASP A 1 -13.39 -2.23 28.40
N SER A 2 -12.52 -1.95 27.41
CA SER A 2 -12.72 -0.82 26.50
C SER A 2 -13.60 -1.35 25.38
N ALA A 3 -14.91 -1.13 25.48
CA ALA A 3 -15.79 -1.40 24.36
C ALA A 3 -15.32 -0.53 23.19
N ARG A 4 -14.93 -1.15 22.08
CA ARG A 4 -14.71 -0.45 20.80
C ARG A 4 -16.09 0.04 20.34
N SER A 5 -16.49 1.24 20.74
CA SER A 5 -17.62 1.92 20.10
C SER A 5 -17.12 2.45 18.76
N GLY A 6 -17.43 1.75 17.67
CA GLY A 6 -17.21 2.24 16.31
C GLY A 6 -18.24 3.32 16.01
N GLU A 7 -17.96 4.56 16.41
CA GLU A 7 -18.73 5.71 15.93
C GLU A 7 -18.28 6.00 14.51
N HIS A 8 -19.22 5.98 13.57
CA HIS A 8 -18.97 6.40 12.20
C HIS A 8 -18.76 7.92 12.20
N VAL A 9 -17.56 8.35 11.79
CA VAL A 9 -17.23 9.76 11.58
C VAL A 9 -17.28 10.01 10.08
N GLU A 10 -18.02 11.04 9.69
CA GLU A 10 -18.08 11.47 8.29
C GLU A 10 -16.69 11.90 7.81
N GLY A 11 -16.30 11.45 6.61
CA GLY A 11 -15.02 11.81 6.01
C GLY A 11 -14.94 13.31 5.70
N GLU A 12 -13.73 13.86 5.73
CA GLU A 12 -13.50 15.28 5.47
C GLU A 12 -13.73 15.67 3.99
N TRP A 13 -13.54 14.74 3.08
CA TRP A 13 -13.62 14.98 1.62
C TRP A 13 -14.88 14.34 1.02
N GLY A 14 -15.55 15.08 0.13
CA GLY A 14 -16.79 14.64 -0.50
C GLY A 14 -16.62 13.71 -1.71
N ASP A 15 -15.47 13.75 -2.39
CA ASP A 15 -15.13 12.88 -3.52
C ASP A 15 -13.67 12.42 -3.36
N VAL A 16 -13.46 11.11 -3.18
CA VAL A 16 -12.16 10.54 -2.80
C VAL A 16 -11.71 9.54 -3.85
N ALA A 17 -10.52 9.75 -4.41
CA ALA A 17 -9.83 8.71 -5.13
C ALA A 17 -8.87 7.97 -4.20
N THR A 18 -8.89 6.63 -4.29
CA THR A 18 -7.96 5.74 -3.58
C THR A 18 -7.00 5.13 -4.59
N ILE A 19 -5.70 5.29 -4.35
CA ILE A 19 -4.62 4.72 -5.14
C ILE A 19 -3.89 3.72 -4.26
N MET A 20 -3.99 2.43 -4.60
CA MET A 20 -3.27 1.36 -3.92
C MET A 20 -1.96 1.11 -4.65
N LEU A 21 -0.83 1.28 -3.95
CA LEU A 21 0.49 0.89 -4.43
C LEU A 21 0.94 -0.40 -3.72
N THR A 22 1.36 -1.39 -4.50
CA THR A 22 1.89 -2.66 -3.97
C THR A 22 3.39 -2.71 -4.17
N ARG A 23 4.16 -2.80 -3.07
CA ARG A 23 5.62 -2.90 -3.08
C ARG A 23 6.08 -4.23 -2.52
N THR A 24 7.02 -4.90 -3.20
CA THR A 24 7.54 -6.19 -2.76
C THR A 24 8.94 -6.47 -3.29
N GLY A 25 9.64 -7.41 -2.66
CA GLY A 25 10.88 -7.97 -3.16
C GLY A 25 10.74 -9.45 -3.55
N SER A 26 11.64 -9.96 -4.37
CA SER A 26 11.84 -11.40 -4.53
C SER A 26 12.49 -11.98 -3.27
N SER A 27 11.95 -13.09 -2.77
CA SER A 27 12.58 -13.88 -1.71
C SER A 27 13.81 -14.64 -2.19
N LYS A 28 14.01 -14.75 -3.50
CA LYS A 28 15.06 -15.56 -4.14
C LYS A 28 15.62 -14.88 -5.39
N PRO A 29 16.20 -13.66 -5.28
CA PRO A 29 16.64 -12.88 -6.43
C PRO A 29 17.71 -13.59 -7.27
N ASP A 30 18.59 -14.37 -6.61
CA ASP A 30 19.76 -15.05 -7.19
C ASP A 30 19.70 -16.58 -7.06
N GLY A 31 18.52 -17.15 -6.76
CA GLY A 31 18.38 -18.59 -6.58
C GLY A 31 18.52 -19.10 -5.15
N GLU A 32 19.01 -18.27 -4.22
CA GLU A 32 19.03 -18.55 -2.77
C GLU A 32 18.05 -17.66 -2.00
N ARG A 33 17.49 -18.17 -0.90
CA ARG A 33 16.52 -17.43 -0.10
C ARG A 33 17.22 -16.32 0.69
N VAL A 34 16.69 -15.10 0.59
CA VAL A 34 17.09 -13.98 1.43
C VAL A 34 16.56 -14.20 2.86
N PRO A 35 17.30 -13.84 3.92
CA PRO A 35 16.74 -13.84 5.27
C PRO A 35 15.44 -13.01 5.32
N PRO A 36 14.32 -13.54 5.87
CA PRO A 36 13.04 -12.83 5.80
C PRO A 36 13.03 -11.46 6.48
N VAL A 37 13.82 -11.30 7.55
CA VAL A 37 14.06 -10.01 8.21
C VAL A 37 14.73 -9.02 7.25
N ASP A 38 15.82 -9.42 6.58
CA ASP A 38 16.52 -8.55 5.64
C ASP A 38 15.64 -8.18 4.44
N HIS A 39 14.81 -9.12 3.97
CA HIS A 39 13.84 -8.87 2.91
C HIS A 39 12.81 -7.81 3.33
N GLY A 40 12.15 -8.01 4.48
CA GLY A 40 11.16 -7.06 5.00
C GLY A 40 11.74 -5.67 5.24
N ASP A 41 12.99 -5.59 5.73
CA ASP A 41 13.70 -4.31 5.91
C ASP A 41 13.94 -3.58 4.58
N ARG A 42 14.43 -4.29 3.56
CA ARG A 42 14.70 -3.71 2.23
C ARG A 42 13.44 -3.24 1.52
N VAL A 43 12.32 -3.93 1.69
CA VAL A 43 11.02 -3.48 1.17
C VAL A 43 10.52 -2.28 1.97
N ALA A 44 10.48 -2.36 3.30
CA ALA A 44 9.93 -1.29 4.14
C ALA A 44 10.69 0.04 4.00
N ARG A 45 12.02 0.00 3.90
CA ARG A 45 12.87 1.21 3.85
C ARG A 45 12.70 2.04 2.57
N THR A 46 12.15 1.49 1.49
CA THR A 46 11.93 2.31 0.28
C THR A 46 10.86 3.38 0.50
N TRP A 47 10.01 3.21 1.50
CA TRP A 47 9.15 4.29 1.97
C TRP A 47 9.93 5.18 2.94
N SER A 48 10.79 6.03 2.40
CA SER A 48 11.59 6.98 3.17
C SER A 48 11.73 8.31 2.45
N GLN A 49 12.26 9.32 3.14
CA GLN A 49 12.63 10.59 2.53
C GLN A 49 13.75 10.35 1.50
N GLY A 50 13.58 10.89 0.30
CA GLY A 50 14.43 10.68 -0.86
C GLY A 50 13.98 9.55 -1.80
N ASP A 51 13.00 8.73 -1.39
CA ASP A 51 12.52 7.58 -2.16
C ASP A 51 11.01 7.64 -2.43
N VAL A 52 10.28 6.53 -2.28
CA VAL A 52 8.88 6.35 -2.71
C VAL A 52 7.98 7.42 -2.11
N TYR A 53 8.16 7.76 -0.83
CA TYR A 53 7.34 8.76 -0.16
C TYR A 53 7.43 10.13 -0.86
N ASP A 54 8.63 10.57 -1.26
CA ASP A 54 8.78 11.87 -1.93
C ASP A 54 8.19 11.86 -3.34
N VAL A 55 8.23 10.71 -4.03
CA VAL A 55 7.56 10.58 -5.33
C VAL A 55 6.05 10.66 -5.18
N VAL A 56 5.47 10.00 -4.17
CA VAL A 56 4.04 10.10 -3.84
C VAL A 56 3.66 11.53 -3.45
N ARG A 57 4.43 12.17 -2.59
CA ARG A 57 4.22 13.55 -2.18
C ARG A 57 4.28 14.50 -3.38
N ASN A 58 5.26 14.36 -4.27
CA ASN A 58 5.37 15.18 -5.47
C ASN A 58 4.22 14.89 -6.47
N ALA A 59 3.76 13.64 -6.57
CA ALA A 59 2.58 13.28 -7.35
C ALA A 59 1.34 14.05 -6.86
N ALA A 60 1.09 14.08 -5.55
CA ALA A 60 -0.03 14.82 -4.97
C ALA A 60 0.15 16.35 -5.06
N GLU A 61 1.24 16.88 -4.50
CA GLU A 61 1.40 18.33 -4.30
C GLU A 61 1.82 19.07 -5.56
N TYR A 62 2.73 18.49 -6.36
CA TYR A 62 3.29 19.17 -7.52
C TYR A 62 2.55 18.83 -8.82
N HIS A 63 2.17 17.56 -9.02
CA HIS A 63 1.51 17.14 -10.25
C HIS A 63 -0.01 17.30 -10.23
N LEU A 64 -0.65 17.12 -9.07
CA LEU A 64 -2.09 17.32 -8.90
C LEU A 64 -2.46 18.64 -8.23
N GLY A 65 -1.47 19.39 -7.70
CA GLY A 65 -1.69 20.71 -7.11
C GLY A 65 -2.44 20.69 -5.78
N LEU A 66 -2.38 19.58 -5.05
CA LEU A 66 -3.05 19.41 -3.77
C LEU A 66 -2.24 20.02 -2.62
N GLU A 67 -2.92 20.63 -1.66
CA GLU A 67 -2.33 21.02 -0.38
C GLU A 67 -2.13 19.78 0.52
N SER A 68 -1.30 19.88 1.56
CA SER A 68 -0.98 18.75 2.44
C SER A 68 -2.19 18.16 3.18
N GLU A 69 -3.26 18.93 3.34
CA GLU A 69 -4.53 18.48 3.97
C GLU A 69 -5.50 17.84 2.97
N GLN A 70 -5.18 17.86 1.68
CA GLN A 70 -6.04 17.35 0.59
C GLN A 70 -5.58 15.99 0.06
N TRP A 71 -4.59 15.40 0.71
CA TRP A 71 -4.18 14.03 0.46
C TRP A 71 -3.63 13.41 1.74
N GLY A 72 -3.62 12.07 1.77
CA GLY A 72 -3.11 11.32 2.91
C GLY A 72 -2.78 9.90 2.50
N TYR A 73 -2.19 9.14 3.41
CA TYR A 73 -1.90 7.74 3.14
C TYR A 73 -2.03 6.87 4.39
N VAL A 74 -2.33 5.59 4.16
CA VAL A 74 -2.18 4.50 5.11
C VAL A 74 -1.28 3.45 4.47
N ARG A 75 -0.26 3.01 5.20
CA ARG A 75 0.60 1.90 4.82
C ARG A 75 0.29 0.69 5.65
N GLY A 76 0.34 -0.45 4.99
CA GLY A 76 0.16 -1.76 5.58
C GLY A 76 1.20 -2.73 5.11
N ASP A 77 1.90 -3.36 6.04
CA ASP A 77 2.65 -4.57 5.72
C ASP A 77 1.68 -5.76 5.74
N ASP A 78 1.78 -6.64 4.75
CA ASP A 78 1.04 -7.89 4.65
C ASP A 78 1.96 -9.02 4.18
N VAL A 79 1.45 -10.25 4.14
CA VAL A 79 2.23 -11.44 3.82
C VAL A 79 1.83 -12.09 2.51
N HIS A 80 2.84 -12.50 1.75
CA HIS A 80 2.65 -13.34 0.57
C HIS A 80 2.23 -14.77 0.95
N GLY A 81 1.48 -15.41 0.05
CA GLY A 81 1.24 -16.85 0.06
C GLY A 81 0.05 -17.33 0.90
N LEU A 82 -0.93 -16.45 1.13
CA LEU A 82 -2.17 -16.84 1.81
C LEU A 82 -3.12 -17.66 0.94
N ASP A 83 -2.82 -17.82 -0.35
CA ASP A 83 -3.45 -18.85 -1.19
C ASP A 83 -2.88 -20.23 -0.80
N ALA A 84 -3.69 -21.00 -0.06
CA ALA A 84 -3.30 -22.33 0.40
C ALA A 84 -3.06 -23.34 -0.74
N GLU A 85 -3.63 -23.13 -1.93
CA GLU A 85 -3.45 -24.02 -3.08
C GLU A 85 -2.18 -23.65 -3.86
N ASN A 86 -1.83 -22.37 -3.90
CA ASN A 86 -0.65 -21.87 -4.61
C ASN A 86 0.02 -20.70 -3.86
N PRO A 87 0.75 -20.98 -2.76
CA PRO A 87 1.32 -19.93 -1.91
C PRO A 87 2.48 -19.17 -2.58
N GLY A 88 2.98 -19.66 -3.71
CA GLY A 88 4.03 -19.00 -4.49
C GLY A 88 5.42 -19.02 -3.82
N GLU A 89 6.42 -18.54 -4.53
CA GLU A 89 7.82 -18.58 -4.07
C GLU A 89 8.08 -17.67 -2.86
N ASN A 90 7.33 -16.56 -2.80
CA ASN A 90 7.41 -15.54 -1.76
C ASN A 90 6.56 -15.84 -0.52
N ALA A 91 5.92 -17.01 -0.40
CA ALA A 91 5.17 -17.39 0.79
C ALA A 91 5.93 -17.07 2.09
N CYS A 92 5.24 -16.48 3.06
CA CYS A 92 5.80 -15.99 4.34
C CYS A 92 6.64 -14.69 4.27
N TYR A 93 6.90 -14.11 3.09
CA TYR A 93 7.64 -12.86 2.95
C TYR A 93 6.72 -11.64 2.94
N VAL A 94 7.25 -10.51 3.38
CA VAL A 94 6.53 -9.23 3.51
C VAL A 94 6.28 -8.60 2.14
N HIS A 95 5.12 -8.00 1.97
CA HIS A 95 4.89 -6.95 0.99
C HIS A 95 4.15 -5.78 1.64
N CYS A 96 4.13 -4.63 0.99
CA CYS A 96 3.44 -3.46 1.49
C CYS A 96 2.31 -3.05 0.54
N HIS A 97 1.19 -2.69 1.13
CA HIS A 97 0.07 -1.98 0.51
C HIS A 97 0.06 -0.54 1.03
N ASP A 98 0.37 0.41 0.16
CA ASP A 98 0.30 1.83 0.47
C ASP A 98 -0.97 2.39 -0.18
N ALA A 99 -2.01 2.60 0.62
CA ALA A 99 -3.25 3.25 0.20
C ALA A 99 -3.10 4.76 0.30
N ILE A 100 -3.12 5.44 -0.83
CA ILE A 100 -3.07 6.90 -0.93
C ILE A 100 -4.49 7.38 -1.21
N TYR A 101 -4.91 8.38 -0.45
CA TYR A 101 -6.19 9.03 -0.60
C TYR A 101 -5.97 10.46 -1.06
N ILE A 102 -6.76 10.90 -2.04
CA ILE A 102 -6.74 12.28 -2.51
C ILE A 102 -8.16 12.84 -2.54
N ASP A 103 -8.30 14.12 -2.21
CA ASP A 103 -9.50 14.91 -2.47
C ASP A 103 -9.62 15.13 -3.98
N LEU A 104 -10.44 14.31 -4.65
CA LEU A 104 -10.57 14.34 -6.09
C LEU A 104 -11.20 15.64 -6.57
N GLN A 105 -12.08 16.25 -5.75
CA GLN A 105 -12.70 17.53 -6.07
C GLN A 105 -11.63 18.64 -6.14
N ALA A 106 -10.66 18.64 -5.24
CA ALA A 106 -9.58 19.61 -5.22
C ALA A 106 -8.63 19.55 -6.43
N THR A 107 -8.52 18.39 -7.08
CA THR A 107 -7.64 18.21 -8.26
C THR A 107 -8.15 18.93 -9.52
N GLY A 108 -9.44 19.25 -9.61
CA GLY A 108 -10.07 19.75 -10.84
C GLY A 108 -10.16 18.72 -11.97
N LEU A 109 -9.82 17.44 -11.74
CA LEU A 109 -9.88 16.39 -12.76
C LEU A 109 -11.30 16.12 -13.25
N ARG A 110 -12.30 16.25 -12.35
CA ARG A 110 -13.73 16.14 -12.67
C ARG A 110 -14.21 17.23 -13.65
N ASP A 111 -13.57 18.39 -13.66
CA ASP A 111 -13.87 19.48 -14.59
C ASP A 111 -13.14 19.32 -15.93
N THR A 112 -12.08 18.51 -15.95
CA THR A 112 -11.17 18.35 -17.09
C THR A 112 -11.54 17.15 -17.97
N PHE A 113 -12.02 16.07 -17.36
CA PHE A 113 -12.29 14.79 -18.03
C PHE A 113 -13.76 14.42 -17.94
N ASP A 114 -14.29 13.89 -19.05
CA ASP A 114 -15.70 13.51 -19.15
C ASP A 114 -15.99 12.13 -18.55
N THR A 115 -14.95 11.29 -18.35
CA THR A 115 -15.11 9.92 -17.86
C THR A 115 -14.17 9.55 -16.72
N ASP A 116 -14.66 8.68 -15.82
CA ASP A 116 -13.87 8.08 -14.74
C ASP A 116 -12.65 7.31 -15.26
N HIS A 117 -12.77 6.71 -16.44
CA HIS A 117 -11.66 5.97 -17.06
C HIS A 117 -10.46 6.87 -17.37
N GLU A 118 -10.70 8.08 -17.86
CA GLU A 118 -9.65 9.06 -18.13
C GLU A 118 -9.01 9.57 -16.84
N ILE A 119 -9.82 9.84 -15.81
CA ILE A 119 -9.34 10.24 -14.48
C ILE A 119 -8.46 9.14 -13.88
N VAL A 120 -8.93 7.88 -13.91
CA VAL A 120 -8.16 6.71 -13.47
C VAL A 120 -6.82 6.64 -14.20
N ALA A 121 -6.81 6.79 -15.53
CA ALA A 121 -5.59 6.73 -16.31
C ALA A 121 -4.60 7.86 -15.96
N VAL A 122 -5.08 9.07 -15.68
CA VAL A 122 -4.23 10.19 -15.22
C VAL A 122 -3.64 9.88 -13.85
N LEU A 123 -4.45 9.45 -12.89
CA LEU A 123 -3.99 9.13 -11.54
C LEU A 123 -2.98 7.98 -11.57
N GLU A 124 -3.27 6.92 -12.32
CA GLU A 124 -2.36 5.79 -12.47
C GLU A 124 -1.01 6.25 -13.05
N ASN A 125 -1.01 7.07 -14.10
CA ASN A 125 0.22 7.62 -14.67
C ASN A 125 0.98 8.56 -13.73
N THR A 126 0.24 9.27 -12.87
CA THR A 126 0.82 10.24 -11.92
C THR A 126 1.50 9.53 -10.75
N PHE A 127 0.94 8.40 -10.27
CA PHE A 127 1.45 7.68 -9.11
C PHE A 127 2.34 6.47 -9.46
N TYR A 128 2.25 5.89 -10.66
CA TYR A 128 3.11 4.77 -11.05
C TYR A 128 4.63 5.02 -10.93
N PRO A 129 5.16 6.24 -11.12
CA PRO A 129 6.58 6.52 -10.85
C PRO A 129 7.03 6.16 -9.42
N ALA A 130 6.12 6.08 -8.44
CA ALA A 130 6.45 5.60 -7.09
C ALA A 130 6.84 4.11 -7.08
N ILE A 131 6.22 3.30 -7.94
CA ILE A 131 6.60 1.90 -8.17
C ILE A 131 7.96 1.81 -8.87
N GLU A 132 8.20 2.65 -9.88
CA GLU A 132 9.50 2.73 -10.55
C GLU A 132 10.61 3.09 -9.55
N LYS A 133 10.33 4.03 -8.63
CA LYS A 133 11.24 4.39 -7.56
C LYS A 133 11.48 3.25 -6.57
N HIS A 134 10.45 2.45 -6.27
CA HIS A 134 10.63 1.25 -5.45
C HIS A 134 11.57 0.24 -6.13
N ILE A 135 11.42 0.00 -7.43
CA ILE A 135 12.29 -0.88 -8.21
C ILE A 135 13.73 -0.37 -8.20
N GLU A 136 13.93 0.95 -8.33
CA GLU A 136 15.26 1.58 -8.25
C GLU A 136 15.92 1.40 -6.87
N ALA A 137 15.15 1.58 -5.79
CA ALA A 137 15.67 1.63 -4.42
C ALA A 137 15.75 0.25 -3.73
N CYS A 138 14.98 -0.74 -4.20
CA CYS A 138 14.96 -2.10 -3.66
C CYS A 138 15.64 -3.07 -4.63
N ASP A 139 16.82 -3.56 -4.25
CA ASP A 139 17.59 -4.54 -5.02
C ASP A 139 16.89 -5.91 -5.16
N LEU A 140 15.84 -6.16 -4.36
CA LEU A 140 15.02 -7.36 -4.45
C LEU A 140 13.83 -7.18 -5.41
N ALA A 141 13.46 -5.95 -5.74
CA ALA A 141 12.33 -5.65 -6.61
C ALA A 141 12.73 -5.81 -8.08
N LYS A 142 11.84 -6.41 -8.88
CA LYS A 142 12.07 -6.61 -10.31
C LYS A 142 10.88 -6.08 -11.13
N PRO A 143 11.10 -5.47 -12.31
CA PRO A 143 10.04 -4.90 -13.14
C PRO A 143 8.92 -5.90 -13.48
N GLU A 144 9.22 -7.17 -13.66
CA GLU A 144 8.25 -8.19 -14.08
C GLU A 144 7.19 -8.49 -13.00
N ALA A 145 7.53 -8.23 -11.74
CA ALA A 145 6.63 -8.33 -10.60
C ALA A 145 5.85 -7.04 -10.36
N HIS A 146 6.26 -5.92 -10.96
CA HIS A 146 5.76 -4.58 -10.70
C HIS A 146 5.20 -3.93 -11.96
N THR A 147 4.38 -4.66 -12.72
CA THR A 147 3.65 -4.10 -13.86
C THR A 147 2.49 -3.24 -13.36
N ARG A 148 1.95 -2.36 -14.21
CA ARG A 148 0.80 -1.50 -13.88
C ARG A 148 -0.37 -2.31 -13.32
N GLU A 149 -0.67 -3.44 -13.96
CA GLU A 149 -1.80 -4.31 -13.59
C GLU A 149 -1.61 -5.01 -12.23
N LYS A 150 -0.39 -5.05 -11.69
CA LYS A 150 -0.07 -5.74 -10.43
C LYS A 150 0.28 -4.81 -9.28
N ALA A 151 0.86 -3.65 -9.59
CA ALA A 151 1.50 -2.80 -8.60
C ALA A 151 0.73 -1.50 -8.31
N ILE A 152 -0.25 -1.13 -9.14
CA ILE A 152 -1.08 0.04 -8.92
C ILE A 152 -2.55 -0.26 -9.23
N GLU A 153 -3.45 0.18 -8.36
CA GLU A 153 -4.89 0.11 -8.56
C GLU A 153 -5.52 1.44 -8.14
N VAL A 154 -6.37 2.00 -9.00
CA VAL A 154 -7.10 3.24 -8.71
C VAL A 154 -8.59 2.95 -8.63
N ARG A 155 -9.23 3.52 -7.60
CA ARG A 155 -10.68 3.44 -7.33
C ARG A 155 -11.23 4.83 -7.03
N LEU A 156 -12.35 5.20 -7.66
CA LEU A 156 -12.99 6.51 -7.49
C LEU A 156 -14.35 6.43 -6.77
N ASP A 157 -14.88 5.22 -6.60
CA ASP A 157 -16.28 4.96 -6.24
C ASP A 157 -16.41 4.04 -5.02
N LEU A 158 -15.49 4.16 -4.07
CA LEU A 158 -15.55 3.40 -2.82
C LEU A 158 -16.53 4.07 -1.85
N GLU A 159 -17.54 3.34 -1.41
CA GLU A 159 -18.46 3.78 -0.34
C GLU A 159 -17.72 3.99 0.99
N GLU A 160 -16.74 3.12 1.28
CA GLU A 160 -15.86 3.22 2.46
C GLU A 160 -14.37 3.12 2.05
N PRO A 161 -13.73 4.22 1.61
CA PRO A 161 -12.32 4.22 1.18
C PRO A 161 -11.35 3.75 2.27
N ALA A 162 -11.63 4.11 3.52
CA ALA A 162 -10.86 3.63 4.67
C ALA A 162 -11.05 2.12 4.88
N GLY A 163 -12.29 1.62 4.75
CA GLY A 163 -12.63 0.22 4.83
C GLY A 163 -11.79 -0.62 3.85
N TYR A 164 -11.75 -0.19 2.59
CA TYR A 164 -10.98 -0.85 1.53
C TYR A 164 -9.50 -1.05 1.89
N ALA A 165 -8.81 -0.02 2.40
CA ALA A 165 -7.42 -0.22 2.83
C ALA A 165 -7.33 -1.16 4.04
N THR A 166 -8.25 -1.06 5.01
CA THR A 166 -8.22 -1.90 6.22
C THR A 166 -8.50 -3.38 5.96
N GLU A 167 -9.15 -3.74 4.85
CA GLU A 167 -9.29 -5.14 4.42
C GLU A 167 -7.92 -5.78 4.17
N TYR A 168 -7.03 -5.09 3.46
CA TYR A 168 -5.64 -5.55 3.25
C TYR A 168 -4.85 -5.59 4.57
N LEU A 169 -5.23 -4.77 5.55
CA LEU A 169 -4.60 -4.76 6.87
C LEU A 169 -5.13 -5.86 7.80
N ARG A 170 -6.18 -6.60 7.40
CA ARG A 170 -6.81 -7.66 8.21
C ARG A 170 -7.16 -7.21 9.63
N LEU A 171 -7.54 -5.93 9.79
CA LEU A 171 -7.84 -5.35 11.11
C LEU A 171 -9.14 -5.87 11.73
N GLN A 172 -10.00 -6.46 10.91
CA GLN A 172 -11.28 -7.04 11.31
C GLN A 172 -11.19 -8.55 11.57
N GLU A 173 -10.03 -9.18 11.39
CA GLU A 173 -9.85 -10.60 11.67
C GLU A 173 -9.66 -10.83 13.18
N ASP A 174 -10.63 -11.52 13.79
CA ASP A 174 -10.60 -11.92 15.21
C ASP A 174 -9.95 -13.30 15.45
N THR A 175 -9.47 -13.96 14.38
CA THR A 175 -8.83 -15.27 14.47
C THR A 175 -7.56 -15.16 15.32
N PRO A 176 -7.39 -15.99 16.37
CA PRO A 176 -6.16 -16.00 17.15
C PRO A 176 -4.93 -16.24 16.27
N MET A 177 -3.83 -15.52 16.50
CA MET A 177 -2.63 -15.62 15.65
C MET A 177 -2.11 -17.05 15.47
N MET A 178 -2.21 -17.90 16.50
CA MET A 178 -1.78 -19.31 16.43
C MET A 178 -2.69 -20.21 15.58
N GLU A 179 -3.88 -19.73 15.21
CA GLU A 179 -4.85 -20.42 14.35
C GLU A 179 -4.82 -19.87 12.92
N MET A 180 -4.09 -18.78 12.67
CA MET A 180 -3.86 -18.22 11.33
C MET A 180 -2.99 -19.15 10.47
N PRO A 181 -3.00 -19.00 9.13
CA PRO A 181 -2.07 -19.69 8.24
C PRO A 181 -0.59 -19.52 8.65
N VAL A 182 0.26 -20.48 8.29
CA VAL A 182 1.68 -20.48 8.68
C VAL A 182 2.42 -19.24 8.16
N GLU A 183 1.99 -18.73 7.01
CA GLU A 183 2.49 -17.50 6.42
C GLU A 183 2.26 -16.30 7.33
N MET A 184 1.04 -16.13 7.86
CA MET A 184 0.72 -15.07 8.83
C MET A 184 1.52 -15.22 10.12
N GLN A 185 1.67 -16.45 10.62
CA GLN A 185 2.44 -16.70 11.84
C GLN A 185 3.93 -16.34 11.66
N ALA A 186 4.51 -16.74 10.53
CA ALA A 186 5.89 -16.41 10.17
C ALA A 186 6.07 -14.89 9.98
N PHE A 187 5.14 -14.25 9.28
CA PHE A 187 5.11 -12.79 9.11
C PHE A 187 5.04 -12.05 10.43
N ALA A 188 4.12 -12.43 11.33
CA ALA A 188 4.01 -11.82 12.64
C ALA A 188 5.31 -11.95 13.46
N ALA A 189 6.01 -13.10 13.35
CA ALA A 189 7.31 -13.29 13.99
C ALA A 189 8.40 -12.39 13.38
N ILE A 190 8.38 -12.17 12.06
CA ILE A 190 9.30 -11.26 11.37
C ILE A 190 9.06 -9.81 11.83
N GLU A 191 7.82 -9.34 11.79
CA GLU A 191 7.44 -7.99 12.24
C GLU A 191 7.83 -7.74 13.69
N TRP A 192 7.57 -8.73 14.56
CA TRP A 192 7.98 -8.69 15.96
C TRP A 192 9.51 -8.62 16.12
N ALA A 193 10.26 -9.45 15.39
CA ALA A 193 11.72 -9.48 15.46
C ALA A 193 12.35 -8.16 14.98
N GLN A 194 11.66 -7.43 14.11
CA GLN A 194 12.12 -6.15 13.57
C GLN A 194 11.65 -4.95 14.40
N ASN A 195 10.86 -5.17 15.46
CA ASN A 195 10.18 -4.12 16.21
C ASN A 195 9.46 -3.13 15.27
N ARG A 196 8.85 -3.66 14.21
CA ARG A 196 8.20 -2.87 13.18
C ARG A 196 6.72 -2.67 13.51
N GLN A 197 6.24 -1.47 13.23
CA GLN A 197 4.83 -1.16 13.24
C GLN A 197 4.25 -1.46 11.87
N ARG A 198 3.46 -2.55 11.78
CA ARG A 198 2.79 -3.03 10.55
C ARG A 198 1.98 -1.95 9.81
N ILE A 199 1.40 -1.00 10.55
CA ILE A 199 0.49 0.01 10.01
C ILE A 199 0.99 1.40 10.38
N ALA A 200 1.23 2.24 9.38
CA ALA A 200 1.58 3.64 9.56
C ALA A 200 0.65 4.52 8.72
N ARG A 201 0.39 5.75 9.14
CA ARG A 201 -0.43 6.71 8.37
C ARG A 201 0.19 8.09 8.35
N SER A 202 -0.20 8.93 7.40
CA SER A 202 0.12 10.34 7.45
C SER A 202 -0.40 10.96 8.76
N GLN A 203 0.39 11.84 9.36
CA GLN A 203 -0.11 12.76 10.36
C GLN A 203 -0.75 13.91 9.58
N VAL A 204 -2.07 13.97 9.62
CA VAL A 204 -2.80 15.20 9.27
C VAL A 204 -2.59 16.18 10.42
#